data_AF-A0A147B9J3-F1
#
_entry.id   AF-A0A147B9J3-F1
#
_cell.length_a   1.000
_cell.length_b   1.000
_cell.length_c   1.000
_cell.angle_alpha   90.00
_cell.angle_beta   90.00
_cell.angle_gamma   90.00
#
_symmetry.space_group_name_H-M   'P 1'
#
loop_
_entity.id
_entity.type
_entity.pdbx_description
1 polymer ?
#
loop_
_entity_poly.entity_id
_entity_poly.type
_entity_poly.pdbx_seq_one_letter_code
_entity_poly.pdbx_strand_id
1 'polypeptide(L)'
;HECSTRMRVLCKKSECPICRRNLPKVIFVRTIKPFEQLNERLYPMDPRPQICFENEDVRKVYKELLENRCKYCPQNEKPTIFINLHQLSNHIRKEHRRAFCNLCVEHLKIFPRERTAYSKKELHRHLESGDVEDTSHRGHPLCQFCNVRYFDNDELYRHLRREHYFCHFCGDDYRLQYYGSYEFLRDHFRKEHFLCEEGDCKNETFTAAFRTEIDLKAHKAQHHSKTLSKAQVEAGQDAGT
;
A
#
# COMPACT_ATOMS: atom_id res chain seq x y z
N HIS A 1 12.75 -24.18 10.17
CA HIS A 1 12.40 -24.28 8.73
C HIS A 1 11.49 -23.13 8.28
N GLU A 2 10.42 -22.80 9.02
CA GLU A 2 9.41 -21.80 8.63
C GLU A 2 9.94 -20.43 8.18
N CYS A 3 10.84 -19.80 8.95
CA CYS A 3 11.41 -18.50 8.59
C CYS A 3 12.14 -18.55 7.24
N SER A 4 13.01 -19.56 7.04
CA SER A 4 13.73 -19.73 5.78
C SER A 4 12.78 -20.08 4.62
N THR A 5 11.73 -20.88 4.86
CA THR A 5 10.70 -21.18 3.86
C THR A 5 9.98 -19.90 3.43
N ARG A 6 9.56 -19.05 4.39
CA ARG A 6 8.89 -17.78 4.10
C ARG A 6 9.77 -16.88 3.23
N MET A 7 11.04 -16.72 3.61
CA MET A 7 11.99 -15.89 2.85
C MET A 7 12.21 -16.41 1.42
N ARG A 8 12.50 -17.70 1.28
CA ARG A 8 12.83 -18.32 -0.02
C ARG A 8 11.63 -18.45 -0.96
N VAL A 9 10.49 -18.90 -0.43
CA VAL A 9 9.32 -19.27 -1.22
C VAL A 9 8.36 -18.11 -1.38
N LEU A 10 7.95 -17.48 -0.27
CA LEU A 10 6.89 -16.47 -0.28
C LEU A 10 7.44 -15.09 -0.65
N CYS A 11 8.60 -14.72 -0.08
CA CYS A 11 9.24 -13.43 -0.34
C CYS A 11 10.19 -13.46 -1.55
N LYS A 12 10.54 -14.66 -2.06
CA LYS A 12 11.51 -14.86 -3.15
C LYS A 12 12.87 -14.20 -2.89
N LYS A 13 13.32 -14.19 -1.63
CA LYS A 13 14.60 -13.63 -1.18
C LYS A 13 15.54 -14.74 -0.73
N SER A 14 16.78 -14.68 -1.20
CA SER A 14 17.85 -15.62 -0.86
C SER A 14 18.83 -15.05 0.17
N GLU A 15 18.56 -13.89 0.74
CA GLU A 15 19.43 -13.23 1.73
C GLU A 15 19.10 -13.69 3.15
N CYS A 16 20.14 -13.78 3.99
CA CYS A 16 19.97 -13.99 5.42
C CYS A 16 19.27 -12.77 6.06
N PRO A 17 18.17 -12.94 6.81
CA PRO A 17 17.46 -11.83 7.44
C PRO A 17 18.27 -11.13 8.55
N ILE A 18 19.32 -11.78 9.07
CA ILE A 18 20.17 -11.25 10.14
C ILE A 18 21.36 -10.47 9.58
N CYS A 19 22.17 -11.12 8.73
CA CYS A 19 23.43 -10.55 8.24
C CYS A 19 23.39 -10.07 6.79
N ARG A 20 22.24 -10.19 6.11
CA ARG A 20 22.03 -9.79 4.69
C ARG A 20 22.92 -10.48 3.66
N ARG A 21 23.75 -11.44 4.06
CA ARG A 21 24.56 -12.23 3.14
C ARG A 21 23.65 -13.04 2.21
N ASN A 22 23.98 -13.08 0.93
CA ASN A 22 23.34 -13.97 -0.02
C ASN A 22 23.64 -15.43 0.36
N LEU A 23 22.58 -16.21 0.53
CA LEU A 23 22.65 -17.65 0.71
C LEU A 23 22.25 -18.26 -0.64
N PRO A 24 23.18 -18.79 -1.45
CA PRO A 24 22.79 -19.42 -2.71
C PRO A 24 21.91 -20.65 -2.46
N LYS A 25 22.20 -21.37 -1.37
CA LYS A 25 21.57 -22.63 -0.99
C LYS A 25 21.31 -22.68 0.52
N VAL A 26 20.25 -23.38 0.93
CA VAL A 26 19.95 -23.64 2.35
C VAL A 26 19.65 -25.12 2.55
N ILE A 27 20.04 -25.64 3.71
CA ILE A 27 19.81 -27.04 4.08
C ILE A 27 18.87 -27.06 5.28
N PHE A 28 17.76 -27.78 5.16
CA PHE A 28 16.84 -28.03 6.25
C PHE A 28 17.21 -29.37 6.90
N VAL A 29 17.61 -29.28 8.16
CA VAL A 29 18.01 -30.40 9.00
C VAL A 29 17.09 -30.50 10.20
N ARG A 30 16.88 -31.70 10.72
CA ARG A 30 16.10 -31.96 11.93
C ARG A 30 16.86 -31.50 13.18
N THR A 31 18.18 -31.69 13.20
CA THR A 31 19.05 -31.29 14.31
C THR A 31 20.13 -30.36 13.80
N ILE A 32 20.31 -29.22 14.46
CA ILE A 32 21.31 -28.22 14.10
C ILE A 32 22.71 -28.83 14.28
N LYS A 33 23.52 -28.77 13.22
CA LYS A 33 24.91 -29.22 13.19
C LYS A 33 25.77 -28.16 12.47
N PRO A 34 27.08 -28.09 12.75
CA PRO A 34 28.00 -27.31 11.95
C PRO A 34 27.90 -27.69 10.46
N PHE A 35 28.07 -26.71 9.57
CA PHE A 35 27.87 -26.91 8.13
C PHE A 35 28.82 -27.98 7.57
N GLU A 36 30.03 -28.06 8.11
CA GLU A 36 31.08 -29.02 7.72
C GLU A 36 30.68 -30.47 7.99
N GLN A 37 29.73 -30.70 8.91
CA GLN A 37 29.23 -32.03 9.26
C GLN A 37 28.03 -32.46 8.39
N LEU A 38 27.55 -31.58 7.52
CA LEU A 38 26.41 -31.85 6.64
C LEU A 38 26.89 -32.40 5.30
N ASN A 39 26.47 -33.61 4.95
CA ASN A 39 26.78 -34.20 3.64
C ASN A 39 25.75 -33.77 2.60
N GLU A 40 25.87 -32.52 2.16
CA GLU A 40 24.91 -31.88 1.27
C GLU A 40 24.70 -32.62 -0.07
N ARG A 41 25.72 -33.34 -0.55
CA ARG A 41 25.66 -34.08 -1.83
C ARG A 41 24.67 -35.24 -1.82
N LEU A 42 24.30 -35.74 -0.63
CA LEU A 42 23.36 -36.84 -0.47
C LEU A 42 21.91 -36.36 -0.23
N TYR A 43 21.70 -35.06 -0.07
CA TYR A 43 20.39 -34.54 0.32
C TYR A 43 19.49 -34.28 -0.90
N PRO A 44 18.22 -34.73 -0.87
CA PRO A 44 17.25 -34.33 -1.87
C PRO A 44 17.12 -32.80 -1.91
N MET A 45 17.04 -32.26 -3.12
CA MET A 45 17.04 -30.82 -3.36
C MET A 45 15.85 -30.40 -4.23
N ASP A 46 15.19 -29.32 -3.82
CA ASP A 46 14.25 -28.60 -4.69
C ASP A 46 15.04 -27.47 -5.40
N PRO A 47 15.23 -27.55 -6.74
CA PRO A 47 16.11 -26.63 -7.49
C PRO A 47 15.56 -25.20 -7.57
N ARG A 48 14.27 -25.02 -7.31
CA ARG A 48 13.63 -23.73 -7.13
C ARG A 48 12.74 -23.89 -5.91
N PRO A 49 13.15 -23.45 -4.71
CA PRO A 49 14.01 -22.28 -4.43
C PRO A 49 15.41 -22.59 -3.85
N GLN A 50 16.08 -23.67 -4.27
CA GLN A 50 17.43 -24.07 -3.80
C GLN A 50 17.46 -24.48 -2.31
N ILE A 51 16.54 -25.37 -1.93
CA ILE A 51 16.46 -25.96 -0.58
C ILE A 51 16.86 -27.43 -0.65
N CYS A 52 17.79 -27.84 0.21
CA CYS A 52 18.11 -29.24 0.49
C CYS A 52 17.43 -29.72 1.77
N PHE A 53 17.11 -31.00 1.82
CA PHE A 53 16.47 -31.62 2.99
C PHE A 53 17.31 -32.78 3.49
N GLU A 54 17.57 -32.86 4.79
CA GLU A 54 18.32 -33.96 5.40
C GLU A 54 17.70 -35.33 5.09
N ASN A 55 16.36 -35.39 5.03
CA ASN A 55 15.59 -36.59 4.73
C ASN A 55 14.18 -36.21 4.20
N GLU A 56 13.41 -37.22 3.78
CA GLU A 56 12.06 -37.00 3.25
C GLU A 56 11.07 -36.52 4.32
N ASP A 57 11.28 -36.81 5.62
CA ASP A 57 10.43 -36.30 6.70
C ASP A 57 10.51 -34.77 6.80
N VAL A 58 11.72 -34.21 6.78
CA VAL A 58 11.92 -32.76 6.78
C VAL A 58 11.33 -32.13 5.52
N ARG A 59 11.45 -32.80 4.37
CA ARG A 59 10.83 -32.35 3.11
C ARG A 59 9.30 -32.37 3.20
N LYS A 60 8.71 -33.38 3.84
CA LYS A 60 7.27 -33.47 4.06
C LYS A 60 6.75 -32.32 4.91
N VAL A 61 7.39 -32.04 6.05
CA VAL A 61 7.05 -30.90 6.91
C VAL A 61 7.15 -29.58 6.13
N TYR A 62 8.19 -29.40 5.32
CA TYR A 62 8.31 -28.23 4.44
C TYR A 62 7.14 -28.10 3.45
N LYS A 63 6.75 -29.19 2.79
CA LYS A 63 5.61 -29.20 1.85
C LYS A 63 4.31 -28.84 2.57
N GLU A 64 4.07 -29.39 3.75
CA GLU A 64 2.89 -29.10 4.59
C GLU A 64 2.76 -27.61 4.92
N LEU A 65 3.87 -26.87 5.03
CA LEU A 65 3.82 -25.41 5.25
C LEU A 65 3.14 -24.65 4.09
N LEU A 66 3.27 -25.18 2.87
CA LEU A 66 2.84 -24.55 1.62
C LEU A 66 1.47 -25.04 1.14
N GLU A 67 0.93 -26.09 1.76
CA GLU A 67 -0.34 -26.69 1.36
C GLU A 67 -1.52 -25.77 1.64
N ASN A 68 -2.44 -25.68 0.67
CA ASN A 68 -3.69 -24.98 0.85
C ASN A 68 -4.68 -25.92 1.55
N ARG A 69 -4.69 -25.90 2.89
CA ARG A 69 -5.65 -26.66 3.71
C ARG A 69 -6.66 -25.74 4.37
N CYS A 70 -7.89 -26.19 4.49
CA CYS A 70 -8.90 -25.49 5.28
C CYS A 70 -8.72 -25.83 6.76
N LYS A 71 -8.46 -24.82 7.60
CA LYS A 71 -8.37 -24.98 9.07
C LYS A 71 -9.71 -24.95 9.79
N TYR A 72 -10.80 -24.69 9.06
CA TYR A 72 -12.15 -24.59 9.60
C TYR A 72 -12.97 -25.88 9.42
N CYS A 73 -12.49 -26.82 8.60
CA CYS A 73 -13.10 -28.14 8.49
C CYS A 73 -12.93 -28.93 9.80
N PRO A 74 -13.90 -29.81 10.15
CA PRO A 74 -13.76 -30.71 11.28
C PRO A 74 -12.50 -31.59 11.14
N GLN A 75 -11.77 -31.78 12.25
CA GLN A 75 -10.54 -32.60 12.26
C GLN A 75 -10.78 -34.09 11.96
N ASN A 76 -12.04 -34.54 12.05
CA ASN A 76 -12.43 -35.93 11.83
C ASN A 76 -12.56 -36.29 10.34
N GLU A 77 -12.50 -35.31 9.44
CA GLU A 77 -12.51 -35.53 8.00
C GLU A 77 -11.08 -35.54 7.44
N LYS A 78 -10.84 -36.33 6.39
CA LYS A 78 -9.54 -36.31 5.69
C LYS A 78 -9.27 -34.89 5.20
N PRO A 79 -8.15 -34.26 5.58
CA PRO A 79 -7.86 -32.88 5.21
C PRO A 79 -7.71 -32.78 3.69
N THR A 80 -8.66 -32.09 3.05
CA THR A 80 -8.61 -31.84 1.62
C THR A 80 -7.52 -30.80 1.35
N ILE A 81 -6.56 -31.17 0.50
CA ILE A 81 -5.50 -30.27 0.02
C ILE A 81 -5.97 -29.67 -1.29
N PHE A 82 -6.16 -28.35 -1.30
CA PHE A 82 -6.54 -27.62 -2.50
C PHE A 82 -5.32 -27.31 -3.36
N ILE A 83 -5.49 -27.32 -4.68
CA ILE A 83 -4.40 -27.09 -5.63
C ILE A 83 -3.85 -25.67 -5.49
N ASN A 84 -4.74 -24.70 -5.24
CA ASN A 84 -4.38 -23.29 -5.10
C ASN A 84 -5.28 -22.57 -4.10
N LEU A 85 -4.87 -21.35 -3.74
CA LEU A 85 -5.59 -20.51 -2.78
C LEU A 85 -6.99 -20.12 -3.28
N HIS A 86 -7.21 -20.04 -4.59
CA HIS A 86 -8.54 -19.72 -5.14
C HIS A 86 -9.55 -20.85 -4.86
N GLN A 87 -9.17 -22.11 -5.08
CA GLN A 87 -10.01 -23.26 -4.72
C GLN A 87 -10.29 -23.31 -3.22
N LEU A 88 -9.27 -23.08 -2.37
CA LEU A 88 -9.45 -22.99 -0.92
C LEU A 88 -10.41 -21.85 -0.54
N SER A 89 -10.27 -20.68 -1.16
CA SER A 89 -11.15 -19.52 -0.93
C SER A 89 -12.60 -19.83 -1.30
N ASN A 90 -12.81 -20.56 -2.40
CA ASN A 90 -14.15 -20.97 -2.84
C ASN A 90 -14.77 -21.98 -1.87
N HIS A 91 -13.99 -22.94 -1.40
CA HIS A 91 -14.44 -23.88 -0.37
C HIS A 91 -14.82 -23.16 0.93
N ILE A 92 -13.96 -22.28 1.44
CA ILE A 92 -14.23 -21.51 2.67
C ILE A 92 -15.50 -20.65 2.54
N ARG A 93 -15.74 -20.07 1.36
CA ARG A 93 -16.95 -19.28 1.11
C ARG A 93 -18.22 -20.13 1.12
N LYS A 94 -18.19 -21.30 0.49
CA LYS A 94 -19.35 -22.19 0.35
C LYS A 94 -19.66 -22.93 1.65
N GLU A 95 -18.66 -23.60 2.23
CA GLU A 95 -18.86 -24.51 3.36
C GLU A 95 -18.86 -23.76 4.70
N HIS A 96 -18.04 -22.70 4.82
CA HIS A 96 -17.81 -22.02 6.11
C HIS A 96 -18.44 -20.63 6.19
N ARG A 97 -19.06 -20.14 5.11
CA ARG A 97 -19.61 -18.77 4.99
C ARG A 97 -18.63 -17.67 5.43
N ARG A 98 -17.34 -17.92 5.20
CA ARG A 98 -16.22 -17.02 5.52
C ARG A 98 -15.49 -16.63 4.22
N ALA A 99 -14.71 -15.57 4.26
CA ALA A 99 -13.89 -15.14 3.12
C ALA A 99 -12.54 -14.58 3.60
N PHE A 100 -11.50 -14.77 2.79
CA PHE A 100 -10.25 -14.04 3.00
C PHE A 100 -10.42 -12.58 2.53
N CYS A 101 -9.71 -11.66 3.18
CA CYS A 101 -9.59 -10.30 2.68
C CYS A 101 -8.74 -10.28 1.39
N ASN A 102 -9.28 -9.70 0.31
CA ASN A 102 -8.59 -9.68 -1.00
C ASN A 102 -7.27 -8.90 -0.95
N LEU A 103 -7.24 -7.75 -0.26
CA LEU A 103 -6.03 -6.95 -0.08
C LEU A 103 -4.94 -7.74 0.64
N CYS A 104 -5.29 -8.44 1.72
CA CYS A 104 -4.38 -9.32 2.44
C CYS A 104 -3.90 -10.52 1.62
N VAL A 105 -4.74 -11.08 0.73
CA VAL A 105 -4.34 -12.18 -0.16
C VAL A 105 -3.28 -11.72 -1.16
N GLU A 106 -3.43 -10.52 -1.71
CA GLU A 106 -2.53 -9.95 -2.70
C GLU A 106 -1.18 -9.52 -2.09
N HIS A 107 -1.22 -8.82 -0.96
CA HIS A 107 -0.06 -8.12 -0.40
C HIS A 107 0.71 -8.96 0.63
N LEU A 108 0.04 -9.72 1.51
CA LEU A 108 0.73 -10.48 2.55
C LEU A 108 1.43 -11.73 2.00
N LYS A 109 2.70 -11.91 2.36
CA LYS A 109 3.52 -13.09 2.02
C LYS A 109 3.57 -14.08 3.19
N ILE A 110 2.40 -14.60 3.56
CA ILE A 110 2.19 -15.54 4.66
C ILE A 110 1.71 -16.91 4.17
N PHE A 111 1.90 -17.96 4.97
CA PHE A 111 1.48 -19.32 4.61
C PHE A 111 -0.05 -19.43 4.52
N PRO A 112 -0.60 -20.35 3.69
CA PRO A 112 -2.04 -20.53 3.60
C PRO A 112 -2.72 -20.77 4.95
N ARG A 113 -2.09 -21.57 5.84
CA ARG A 113 -2.63 -21.86 7.19
C ARG A 113 -2.67 -20.63 8.13
N GLU A 114 -1.78 -19.68 7.91
CA GLU A 114 -1.68 -18.44 8.70
C GLU A 114 -2.78 -17.44 8.33
N ARG A 115 -3.42 -17.60 7.18
CA ARG A 115 -4.48 -16.68 6.73
C ARG A 115 -5.74 -16.83 7.57
N THR A 116 -6.34 -15.70 7.92
CA THR A 116 -7.62 -15.64 8.62
C THR A 116 -8.75 -15.45 7.62
N ALA A 117 -9.77 -16.32 7.70
CA ALA A 117 -11.01 -16.14 6.97
C ALA A 117 -12.08 -15.54 7.90
N TYR A 118 -12.71 -14.49 7.43
CA TYR A 118 -13.62 -13.66 8.17
C TYR A 118 -15.07 -13.95 7.78
N SER A 119 -15.99 -13.94 8.74
CA SER A 119 -17.41 -13.78 8.46
C SER A 119 -17.68 -12.38 7.87
N LYS A 120 -18.89 -12.16 7.33
CA LYS A 120 -19.26 -10.85 6.75
C LYS A 120 -19.06 -9.68 7.73
N LYS A 121 -19.43 -9.86 9.00
CA LYS A 121 -19.30 -8.83 10.05
C LYS A 121 -17.83 -8.61 10.43
N GLU A 122 -17.07 -9.69 10.60
CA GLU A 122 -15.65 -9.60 10.93
C GLU A 122 -14.85 -8.97 9.79
N LEU A 123 -15.18 -9.27 8.53
CA LEU A 123 -14.50 -8.70 7.37
C LEU A 123 -14.72 -7.18 7.31
N HIS A 124 -15.93 -6.72 7.54
CA HIS A 124 -16.22 -5.28 7.56
C HIS A 124 -15.40 -4.55 8.62
N ARG A 125 -15.36 -5.09 9.84
CA ARG A 125 -14.51 -4.56 10.93
C ARG A 125 -13.03 -4.60 10.56
N HIS A 126 -12.55 -5.72 10.02
CA HIS A 126 -11.17 -5.88 9.56
C HIS A 126 -10.78 -4.79 8.56
N LEU A 127 -11.66 -4.49 7.59
CA LEU A 127 -11.42 -3.43 6.61
C LEU A 127 -11.35 -2.05 7.27
N GLU A 128 -12.21 -1.75 8.25
CA GLU A 128 -12.34 -0.42 8.85
C GLU A 128 -11.35 -0.09 9.96
N SER A 129 -11.14 -1.01 10.87
CA SER A 129 -10.40 -0.79 12.12
C SER A 129 -9.39 -1.88 12.44
N GLY A 130 -9.28 -2.91 11.58
CA GLY A 130 -8.35 -4.01 11.75
C GLY A 130 -8.92 -5.17 12.58
N ASP A 131 -8.02 -6.06 12.98
CA ASP A 131 -8.36 -7.25 13.76
C ASP A 131 -8.24 -6.98 15.25
N VAL A 132 -9.13 -7.57 16.06
CA VAL A 132 -9.17 -7.33 17.52
C VAL A 132 -7.90 -7.85 18.21
N GLU A 133 -7.41 -9.00 17.75
CA GLU A 133 -6.25 -9.69 18.32
C GLU A 133 -4.91 -9.20 17.74
N ASP A 134 -4.95 -8.43 16.65
CA ASP A 134 -3.76 -7.95 15.95
C ASP A 134 -3.81 -6.44 15.75
N THR A 135 -3.12 -5.73 16.63
CA THR A 135 -3.03 -4.26 16.63
C THR A 135 -1.99 -3.71 15.66
N SER A 136 -1.25 -4.59 14.96
CA SER A 136 -0.23 -4.17 14.00
C SER A 136 -0.83 -3.45 12.77
N HIS A 137 -2.09 -3.74 12.45
CA HIS A 137 -2.80 -3.17 11.31
C HIS A 137 -4.13 -2.54 11.76
N ARG A 138 -4.32 -1.25 11.48
CA ARG A 138 -5.54 -0.48 11.82
C ARG A 138 -6.63 -0.55 10.75
N GLY A 139 -6.65 -1.65 9.98
CA GLY A 139 -7.51 -1.82 8.82
C GLY A 139 -6.92 -1.25 7.53
N HIS A 140 -7.72 -1.32 6.46
CA HIS A 140 -7.34 -0.94 5.11
C HIS A 140 -7.90 0.44 4.77
N PRO A 141 -7.05 1.48 4.65
CA PRO A 141 -7.52 2.86 4.55
C PRO A 141 -8.28 3.11 3.23
N LEU A 142 -9.31 3.94 3.32
CA LEU A 142 -10.20 4.28 2.20
C LEU A 142 -9.78 5.61 1.58
N CYS A 143 -9.62 5.65 0.27
CA CYS A 143 -9.58 6.92 -0.44
C CYS A 143 -10.98 7.54 -0.45
N GLN A 144 -11.14 8.69 0.19
CA GLN A 144 -12.42 9.40 0.29
C GLN A 144 -12.95 9.93 -1.05
N PHE A 145 -12.09 10.07 -2.06
CA PHE A 145 -12.46 10.58 -3.38
C PHE A 145 -12.90 9.45 -4.32
N CYS A 146 -12.17 8.33 -4.31
CA CYS A 146 -12.44 7.18 -5.18
C CYS A 146 -13.36 6.14 -4.55
N ASN A 147 -13.55 6.18 -3.23
CA ASN A 147 -14.23 5.14 -2.45
C ASN A 147 -13.60 3.74 -2.64
N VAL A 148 -12.27 3.68 -2.75
CA VAL A 148 -11.46 2.46 -2.92
C VAL A 148 -10.55 2.28 -1.71
N ARG A 149 -10.46 1.04 -1.20
CA ARG A 149 -9.55 0.69 -0.09
C ARG A 149 -8.19 0.24 -0.60
N TYR A 150 -7.14 0.64 0.11
CA TYR A 150 -5.75 0.28 -0.15
C TYR A 150 -5.19 -0.60 0.97
N PHE A 151 -4.11 -1.32 0.71
CA PHE A 151 -3.56 -2.27 1.69
C PHE A 151 -3.09 -1.57 2.97
N ASP A 152 -2.41 -0.43 2.85
CA ASP A 152 -1.95 0.37 3.98
C ASP A 152 -1.95 1.87 3.65
N ASN A 153 -1.53 2.69 4.61
CA ASN A 153 -1.47 4.14 4.42
C ASN A 153 -0.41 4.54 3.38
N ASP A 154 0.68 3.78 3.24
CA ASP A 154 1.74 4.10 2.28
C ASP A 154 1.23 3.93 0.85
N GLU A 155 0.45 2.89 0.58
CA GLU A 155 -0.23 2.70 -0.68
C GLU A 155 -1.27 3.78 -0.95
N LEU A 156 -2.09 4.12 0.05
CA LEU A 156 -3.05 5.22 -0.08
C LEU A 156 -2.34 6.54 -0.38
N TYR A 157 -1.26 6.88 0.32
CA TYR A 157 -0.51 8.12 0.08
C TYR A 157 0.10 8.16 -1.31
N ARG A 158 0.61 7.03 -1.81
CA ARG A 158 1.12 6.94 -3.18
C ARG A 158 0.02 7.16 -4.21
N HIS A 159 -1.17 6.61 -3.96
CA HIS A 159 -2.35 6.86 -4.79
C HIS A 159 -2.76 8.34 -4.75
N LEU A 160 -2.90 8.92 -3.56
CA LEU A 160 -3.31 10.31 -3.37
C LEU A 160 -2.38 11.29 -4.09
N ARG A 161 -1.05 11.09 -4.02
CA ARG A 161 -0.08 11.94 -4.73
C ARG A 161 -0.13 11.82 -6.26
N ARG A 162 -0.64 10.71 -6.80
CA ARG A 162 -0.67 10.44 -8.25
C ARG A 162 -2.01 10.81 -8.88
N GLU A 163 -3.10 10.50 -8.19
CA GLU A 163 -4.45 10.56 -8.75
C GLU A 163 -5.25 11.78 -8.26
N HIS A 164 -4.75 12.51 -7.26
CA HIS A 164 -5.45 13.66 -6.68
C HIS A 164 -4.59 14.92 -6.65
N TYR A 165 -5.28 16.06 -6.67
CA TYR A 165 -4.65 17.37 -6.60
C TYR A 165 -4.24 17.67 -5.16
N PHE A 166 -3.16 18.43 -4.96
CA PHE A 166 -2.73 18.88 -3.64
C PHE A 166 -2.20 20.31 -3.71
N CYS A 167 -2.24 21.01 -2.57
CA CYS A 167 -1.65 22.33 -2.46
C CYS A 167 -0.14 22.22 -2.20
N HIS A 168 0.68 22.77 -3.10
CA HIS A 168 2.14 22.81 -2.98
C HIS A 168 2.65 23.84 -1.95
N PHE A 169 1.78 24.75 -1.47
CA PHE A 169 2.16 25.80 -0.53
C PHE A 169 1.95 25.41 0.93
N CYS A 170 0.99 24.55 1.25
CA CYS A 170 0.64 24.17 2.62
C CYS A 170 1.69 23.31 3.34
N GLY A 171 2.65 22.73 2.62
CA GLY A 171 3.76 21.97 3.20
C GLY A 171 3.35 20.74 4.04
N ASP A 172 4.35 20.15 4.72
CA ASP A 172 4.21 18.96 5.58
C ASP A 172 3.66 19.29 6.98
N ASP A 173 3.19 20.52 7.23
CA ASP A 173 2.61 20.99 8.50
C ASP A 173 1.19 20.43 8.75
N TYR A 174 1.07 19.11 8.59
CA TYR A 174 -0.01 18.27 9.10
C TYR A 174 -1.30 18.19 8.30
N ARG A 175 -1.36 18.80 7.11
CA ARG A 175 -2.50 18.59 6.20
C ARG A 175 -2.01 18.55 4.75
N LEU A 176 -1.50 17.39 4.31
CA LEU A 176 -1.57 17.03 2.89
C LEU A 176 -3.07 16.97 2.51
N GLN A 177 -3.63 18.14 2.22
CA GLN A 177 -4.99 18.27 1.74
C GLN A 177 -4.96 17.88 0.28
N TYR A 178 -5.48 16.69 0.01
CA TYR A 178 -5.78 16.26 -1.34
C TYR A 178 -7.17 16.78 -1.72
N TYR A 179 -7.39 17.03 -3.01
CA TYR A 179 -8.64 17.50 -3.55
C TYR A 179 -9.06 16.62 -4.73
N GLY A 180 -10.34 16.28 -4.78
CA GLY A 180 -10.89 15.40 -5.81
C GLY A 180 -10.97 16.04 -7.20
N SER A 181 -10.98 17.38 -7.28
CA SER A 181 -10.98 18.12 -8.54
C SER A 181 -10.15 19.39 -8.43
N TYR A 182 -9.77 19.94 -9.59
CA TYR A 182 -9.04 21.21 -9.65
C TYR A 182 -9.88 22.38 -9.11
N GLU A 183 -11.21 22.34 -9.26
CA GLU A 183 -12.10 23.40 -8.76
C GLU A 183 -12.03 23.55 -7.24
N PHE A 184 -11.97 22.43 -6.50
CA PHE A 184 -11.80 22.45 -5.05
C PHE A 184 -10.41 22.96 -4.65
N LEU A 185 -9.35 22.56 -5.37
CA LEU A 185 -8.02 23.11 -5.13
C LEU A 185 -7.95 24.62 -5.42
N ARG A 186 -8.65 25.07 -6.47
CA ARG A 186 -8.72 26.49 -6.83
C ARG A 186 -9.47 27.30 -5.76
N ASP A 187 -10.56 26.77 -5.22
CA ASP A 187 -11.27 27.38 -4.09
C ASP A 187 -10.37 27.47 -2.85
N HIS A 188 -9.56 26.43 -2.59
CA HIS A 188 -8.53 26.49 -1.54
C HIS A 188 -7.52 27.61 -1.79
N PHE A 189 -7.00 27.75 -3.02
CA PHE A 189 -6.09 28.84 -3.35
C PHE A 189 -6.71 30.23 -3.15
N ARG A 190 -8.03 30.39 -3.32
CA ARG A 190 -8.71 31.67 -3.03
C ARG A 190 -8.82 31.99 -1.55
N LYS A 191 -9.01 30.96 -0.72
CA LYS A 191 -9.31 31.11 0.72
C LYS A 191 -8.05 31.20 1.58
N GLU A 192 -7.07 30.35 1.28
CA GLU A 192 -5.90 30.14 2.14
C GLU A 192 -4.60 30.67 1.52
N HIS A 193 -4.64 31.08 0.25
CA HIS A 193 -3.49 31.60 -0.50
C HIS A 193 -3.88 32.80 -1.37
N PHE A 194 -2.99 33.22 -2.25
CA PHE A 194 -3.21 34.36 -3.16
C PHE A 194 -3.36 33.85 -4.60
N LEU A 195 -4.59 33.85 -5.12
CA LEU A 195 -4.90 33.45 -6.49
C LEU A 195 -5.09 34.68 -7.39
N CYS A 196 -4.43 34.71 -8.55
CA CYS A 196 -4.69 35.68 -9.60
C CYS A 196 -5.82 35.20 -10.52
N GLU A 197 -6.84 36.03 -10.72
CA GLU A 197 -7.97 35.72 -11.62
C GLU A 197 -8.13 36.75 -12.74
N GLU A 198 -7.09 37.52 -13.03
CA GLU A 198 -7.08 38.55 -14.08
C GLU A 198 -6.73 37.94 -15.45
N GLY A 199 -7.50 38.31 -16.48
CA GLY A 199 -7.23 37.91 -17.86
C GLY A 199 -7.05 36.40 -18.05
N ASP A 200 -5.97 36.01 -18.73
CA ASP A 200 -5.67 34.62 -19.06
C ASP A 200 -5.36 33.76 -17.82
N CYS A 201 -4.89 34.37 -16.73
CA CYS A 201 -4.59 33.66 -15.47
C CYS A 201 -5.83 33.00 -14.85
N LYS A 202 -7.03 33.47 -15.20
CA LYS A 202 -8.30 32.83 -14.81
C LYS A 202 -8.45 31.43 -15.40
N ASN A 203 -7.89 31.18 -16.58
CA ASN A 203 -8.00 29.92 -17.32
C ASN A 203 -6.78 29.01 -17.10
N GLU A 204 -5.69 29.53 -16.55
CA GLU A 204 -4.51 28.76 -16.24
C GLU A 204 -4.73 27.83 -15.04
N THR A 205 -4.06 26.67 -15.09
CA THR A 205 -4.04 25.71 -14.00
C THR A 205 -2.71 25.74 -13.25
N PHE A 206 -2.74 25.75 -11.92
CA PHE A 206 -1.59 25.64 -11.00
C PHE A 206 -0.60 26.82 -10.94
N THR A 207 -0.52 27.65 -11.99
CA THR A 207 0.49 28.72 -12.11
C THR A 207 0.08 30.05 -11.52
N ALA A 208 -1.22 30.35 -11.46
CA ALA A 208 -1.74 31.64 -11.02
C ALA A 208 -1.95 31.74 -9.50
N ALA A 209 -1.31 30.89 -8.68
CA ALA A 209 -1.45 30.89 -7.22
C ALA A 209 -0.11 31.14 -6.53
N PHE A 210 -0.12 31.86 -5.41
CA PHE A 210 1.08 32.35 -4.73
C PHE A 210 1.00 32.19 -3.21
N ARG A 211 2.17 32.00 -2.59
CA ARG A 211 2.30 31.85 -1.13
C ARG A 211 2.08 33.18 -0.41
N THR A 212 2.53 34.30 -0.99
CA THR A 212 2.45 35.61 -0.34
C THR A 212 1.79 36.67 -1.23
N GLU A 213 1.24 37.70 -0.59
CA GLU A 213 0.66 38.86 -1.30
C GLU A 213 1.70 39.60 -2.15
N ILE A 214 2.96 39.60 -1.71
CA ILE A 214 4.07 40.25 -2.41
C ILE A 214 4.30 39.55 -3.76
N ASP A 215 4.32 38.22 -3.77
CA ASP A 215 4.48 37.43 -5.00
C ASP A 215 3.31 37.68 -5.97
N LEU A 216 2.07 37.76 -5.47
CA LEU A 216 0.91 38.11 -6.30
C LEU A 216 1.04 39.51 -6.89
N LYS A 217 1.47 40.51 -6.11
CA LYS A 217 1.68 41.89 -6.60
C LYS A 217 2.78 41.94 -7.67
N ALA A 218 3.88 41.22 -7.46
CA ALA A 218 4.96 41.11 -8.44
C ALA A 218 4.46 40.47 -9.74
N HIS A 219 3.69 39.38 -9.65
CA HIS A 219 3.06 38.75 -10.80
C HIS A 219 2.13 39.72 -11.55
N LYS A 220 1.23 40.42 -10.87
CA LYS A 220 0.32 41.40 -11.50
C LYS A 220 1.08 42.54 -12.19
N ALA A 221 2.16 43.03 -11.57
CA ALA A 221 2.99 44.07 -12.18
C ALA A 221 3.69 43.59 -13.46
N GLN A 222 4.08 42.33 -13.54
CA GLN A 222 4.77 41.75 -14.71
C GLN A 222 3.81 41.32 -15.82
N HIS A 223 2.66 40.74 -15.47
CA HIS A 223 1.75 40.09 -16.41
C HIS A 223 0.45 40.85 -16.69
N HIS A 224 0.05 41.78 -15.81
CA HIS A 224 -1.20 42.55 -15.91
C HIS A 224 -0.99 44.08 -15.87
N SER A 225 0.23 44.56 -16.12
CA SER A 225 0.59 45.98 -16.08
C SER A 225 -0.22 46.87 -17.04
N LYS A 226 -0.81 46.30 -18.10
CA LYS A 226 -1.72 47.00 -19.03
C LYS A 226 -3.12 47.27 -18.42
N THR A 227 -3.51 46.57 -17.37
CA THR A 227 -4.79 46.76 -16.67
C THR A 227 -4.66 47.77 -15.52
N LEU A 228 -3.50 47.82 -14.87
CA LEU A 228 -3.17 48.81 -13.83
C LEU A 228 -3.20 50.25 -14.37
N SER A 229 -2.80 50.45 -15.62
CA SER A 229 -2.85 51.74 -16.29
C SER A 229 -4.24 52.19 -16.72
N LYS A 230 -5.31 51.43 -16.45
CA LYS A 230 -6.71 51.86 -16.69
C LYS A 230 -7.38 52.29 -15.39
N ALA A 231 -7.21 51.53 -14.32
CA ALA A 231 -7.80 51.83 -13.00
C ALA A 231 -7.19 53.08 -12.33
N GLN A 232 -5.91 53.41 -12.58
CA GLN A 232 -5.30 54.64 -12.07
C GLN A 232 -5.66 55.90 -12.88
N VAL A 233 -6.18 55.75 -14.10
CA VAL A 233 -6.57 56.88 -14.95
C VAL A 233 -7.98 57.35 -14.60
N GLU A 234 -8.86 56.46 -14.15
CA GLU A 234 -10.20 56.82 -13.66
C GLU A 234 -10.16 57.46 -12.26
N ALA A 235 -9.20 57.11 -11.39
CA ALA A 235 -9.04 57.76 -10.08
C ALA A 235 -8.35 59.14 -10.12
N GLY A 236 -7.78 59.52 -11.27
CA GLY A 236 -7.09 60.81 -11.48
C GLY A 236 -7.92 61.86 -12.21
N GLN A 237 -9.13 61.52 -12.69
CA GLN A 237 -9.97 62.43 -13.48
C GLN A 237 -11.11 63.10 -12.69
N ASP A 238 -11.36 62.69 -11.43
CA ASP A 238 -12.38 63.29 -10.55
C ASP A 238 -11.81 64.35 -9.56
N ALA A 239 -10.53 64.70 -9.67
CA ALA A 239 -9.89 65.72 -8.82
C ALA A 239 -9.60 67.05 -9.54
N GLY A 240 -10.18 67.29 -10.71
CA GLY A 240 -10.02 68.56 -11.41
C GLY A 240 -10.88 68.70 -12.64
N THR A 241 -12.15 69.08 -12.46
CA THR A 241 -12.81 70.28 -13.02
C THR A 241 -14.18 70.42 -12.37
#